data_AF-A0A6P2SDR6-F1
#
_entry.id   AF-A0A6P2SDR6-F1
#
_cell.length_a   1.000
_cell.length_b   1.000
_cell.length_c   1.000
_cell.angle_alpha   90.00
_cell.angle_beta   90.00
_cell.angle_gamma   90.00
#
_symmetry.space_group_name_H-M   'P 1'
#
loop_
_entity.id
_entity.type
_entity.pdbx_description
1 polymer ?
#
loop_
_entity_poly.entity_id
_entity_poly.type
_entity_poly.pdbx_seq_one_letter_code
_entity_poly.pdbx_strand_id
1 'polypeptide(L)'
;MTEYSPDGRYVAKYCSFGDTIVLKLYGRDDARPLAERTYRDTSGVLVSLTWTKDGLIYPEGDILRTINLPPSLYDRILTQLP
;
A
#
# COMPACT_ATOMS: atom_id res chain seq x y z
N MET A 1 7.82 4.58 6.69
CA MET A 1 7.29 3.83 7.85
C MET A 1 6.93 2.41 7.42
N THR A 2 6.89 1.46 8.35
CA THR A 2 6.59 0.04 8.08
C THR A 2 5.53 -0.46 9.04
N GLU A 3 4.52 -1.14 8.51
CA GLU A 3 3.39 -1.69 9.28
C GLU A 3 3.12 -3.13 8.84
N TYR A 4 2.59 -3.93 9.76
CA TYR A 4 2.31 -5.34 9.55
C TYR A 4 0.82 -5.58 9.53
N SER A 5 0.36 -6.48 8.66
CA SER A 5 -1.04 -6.92 8.72
C SER A 5 -1.32 -7.64 10.05
N PRO A 6 -2.55 -7.58 10.57
CA PRO A 6 -2.91 -8.25 11.83
C PRO A 6 -2.66 -9.77 11.82
N ASP A 7 -2.75 -10.40 10.65
CA ASP A 7 -2.46 -11.82 10.46
C ASP A 7 -0.97 -12.13 10.21
N GLY A 8 -0.12 -11.10 10.15
CA GLY A 8 1.31 -11.20 9.95
C GLY A 8 1.76 -11.71 8.58
N ARG A 9 0.84 -11.85 7.60
CA ARG A 9 1.17 -12.36 6.26
C ARG A 9 1.69 -11.28 5.32
N TYR A 10 1.41 -10.02 5.59
CA TYR A 10 1.75 -8.90 4.73
C TYR A 10 2.46 -7.79 5.49
N VAL A 11 3.24 -7.03 4.74
CA VAL A 11 3.97 -5.85 5.23
C VAL A 11 3.68 -4.69 4.30
N ALA A 12 3.23 -3.56 4.86
CA ALA A 12 3.13 -2.30 4.14
C ALA A 12 4.34 -1.43 4.45
N LYS A 13 4.90 -0.84 3.40
CA LYS A 13 5.94 0.19 3.51
C LYS A 13 5.47 1.41 2.76
N TYR A 14 5.57 2.59 3.39
CA TYR A 14 5.26 3.84 2.73
C TYR A 14 6.29 4.92 3.01
N CYS A 15 6.44 5.81 2.04
CA CYS A 15 7.32 6.97 2.07
C CYS A 15 6.60 8.16 1.47
N SER A 16 6.75 9.33 2.08
CA SER A 16 6.29 10.60 1.56
C SER A 16 7.46 11.40 1.00
N PHE A 17 7.25 12.02 -0.16
CA PHE A 17 8.18 12.92 -0.81
C PHE A 17 7.39 14.12 -1.35
N GLY A 18 7.49 15.26 -0.66
CA GLY A 18 6.65 16.42 -0.95
C GLY A 18 5.17 16.10 -0.75
N ASP A 19 4.37 16.32 -1.78
CA ASP A 19 2.95 15.98 -1.83
C ASP A 19 2.69 14.55 -2.33
N THR A 20 3.72 13.74 -2.55
CA THR A 20 3.60 12.42 -3.15
C THR A 20 3.87 11.33 -2.13
N ILE A 21 2.97 10.35 -2.05
CA ILE A 21 3.08 9.21 -1.12
C ILE A 21 3.10 7.93 -1.91
N VAL A 22 4.15 7.14 -1.72
CA VAL A 22 4.33 5.83 -2.35
C VAL A 22 4.10 4.76 -1.30
N LEU A 23 3.08 3.93 -1.51
CA LEU A 23 2.71 2.79 -0.69
C LEU A 23 3.03 1.50 -1.45
N LYS A 24 3.81 0.62 -0.82
CA LYS A 24 4.16 -0.70 -1.34
C LYS A 24 3.73 -1.78 -0.36
N LEU A 25 3.05 -2.79 -0.87
CA LEU A 25 2.66 -3.98 -0.13
C LEU A 25 3.58 -5.14 -0.49
N TYR A 26 4.03 -5.89 0.50
CA TYR A 26 4.87 -7.07 0.35
C TYR A 26 4.19 -8.26 1.03
N GLY A 27 4.43 -9.48 0.54
CA GLY A 27 4.31 -10.65 1.38
C GLY A 27 5.39 -10.59 2.46
N ARG A 28 5.12 -11.18 3.64
CA ARG A 28 6.06 -11.14 4.78
C ARG A 28 7.48 -11.58 4.40
N ASP A 29 7.57 -12.62 3.59
CA ASP A 29 8.83 -13.23 3.17
C ASP A 29 9.25 -12.83 1.74
N ASP A 30 8.48 -11.96 1.09
CA ASP A 30 8.73 -11.54 -0.29
C ASP A 30 9.69 -10.35 -0.34
N ALA A 31 10.76 -10.49 -1.13
CA ALA A 31 11.69 -9.40 -1.40
C ALA A 31 11.12 -8.34 -2.37
N ARG A 32 10.12 -8.71 -3.16
CA ARG A 32 9.49 -7.85 -4.18
C ARG A 32 8.11 -7.40 -3.74
N PRO A 33 7.70 -6.17 -4.09
CA PRO A 33 6.34 -5.72 -3.80
C PRO A 33 5.32 -6.54 -4.60
N LEU A 34 4.20 -6.83 -3.97
CA LEU A 34 3.02 -7.50 -4.54
C LEU A 34 2.00 -6.49 -5.09
N ALA A 35 2.00 -5.28 -4.55
CA ALA A 35 1.17 -4.17 -5.00
C ALA A 35 1.88 -2.84 -4.70
N GLU A 36 1.71 -1.86 -5.57
CA GLU A 36 2.19 -0.49 -5.39
C GLU A 36 1.08 0.51 -5.71
N ARG A 37 1.06 1.61 -4.96
CA ARG A 37 0.20 2.76 -5.18
C ARG A 37 0.95 4.04 -4.93
N THR A 38 0.75 5.00 -5.82
CA THR A 38 1.25 6.36 -5.66
C THR A 38 0.07 7.30 -5.56
N TYR A 39 0.06 8.11 -4.51
CA TYR A 39 -0.99 9.06 -4.21
C TYR A 39 -0.41 10.46 -4.12
N ARG A 40 -1.23 11.47 -4.40
CA ARG A 40 -0.93 12.85 -4.03
C ARG A 40 -1.69 13.19 -2.76
N ASP A 41 -0.96 13.56 -1.71
CA ASP A 41 -1.46 14.09 -0.45
C ASP A 41 -0.99 15.53 -0.31
N THR A 42 -1.95 16.46 -0.42
CA THR A 42 -1.70 17.90 -0.27
C THR A 42 -2.05 18.40 1.12
N SER A 43 -2.56 17.53 2.00
CA SER A 43 -3.03 17.88 3.33
C SER A 43 -1.89 18.12 4.33
N GLY A 44 -0.71 17.53 4.07
CA GLY A 44 0.44 17.59 4.97
C GLY A 44 0.24 16.83 6.28
N VAL A 45 -0.82 16.05 6.41
CA VAL A 45 -1.13 15.23 7.59
C VAL A 45 -0.47 13.87 7.45
N LEU A 46 0.19 13.40 8.51
CA LEU A 46 0.75 12.05 8.59
C LEU A 46 -0.34 11.02 8.32
N VAL A 47 -0.16 10.24 7.25
CA VAL A 47 -1.19 9.29 6.83
C VAL A 47 -1.24 8.08 7.75
N SER A 48 -2.43 7.78 8.23
CA SER A 48 -2.70 6.53 8.96
C SER A 48 -3.21 5.46 8.00
N LEU A 49 -2.52 4.33 7.95
CA LEU A 49 -3.00 3.14 7.25
C LEU A 49 -4.02 2.40 8.11
N THR A 50 -5.07 1.86 7.47
CA THR A 50 -6.03 0.97 8.15
C THR A 50 -5.92 -0.43 7.56
N TRP A 51 -5.46 -1.38 8.38
CA TRP A 51 -5.51 -2.79 8.02
C TRP A 51 -6.89 -3.38 8.32
N THR A 52 -7.42 -4.10 7.36
CA THR A 52 -8.60 -4.94 7.52
C THR A 52 -8.25 -6.38 7.18
N LYS A 53 -9.18 -7.31 7.40
CA LYS A 53 -9.02 -8.71 7.00
C LYS A 53 -8.82 -8.86 5.48
N ASP A 54 -9.50 -8.02 4.70
CA ASP A 54 -9.64 -8.17 3.26
C ASP A 54 -8.86 -7.11 2.46
N GLY A 55 -8.16 -6.19 3.15
CA GLY A 55 -7.54 -5.05 2.47
C GLY A 55 -6.69 -4.17 3.36
N LEU A 56 -5.79 -3.42 2.72
CA LEU A 56 -5.11 -2.26 3.27
C LEU A 56 -5.76 -0.99 2.72
N ILE A 57 -6.33 -0.18 3.61
CA ILE A 57 -7.06 1.04 3.26
C ILE A 57 -6.22 2.27 3.59
N TYR A 58 -6.22 3.22 2.66
CA TYR A 58 -5.59 4.52 2.79
C TYR A 58 -6.64 5.64 2.72
N PRO A 59 -6.67 6.61 3.67
CA PRO A 59 -7.80 7.53 3.82
C PRO A 59 -7.95 8.65 2.76
N GLU A 60 -6.99 8.92 1.87
CA GLU A 60 -7.17 9.92 0.79
C GLU A 60 -6.84 9.41 -0.62
N GLY A 61 -7.66 9.79 -1.61
CA GLY A 61 -7.42 9.49 -3.02
C GLY A 61 -8.52 8.64 -3.64
N ASP A 62 -9.29 9.17 -4.57
CA ASP A 62 -10.39 8.50 -5.26
C ASP A 62 -10.06 7.09 -5.82
N ILE A 63 -11.08 6.22 -5.91
CA ILE A 63 -11.19 4.86 -6.50
C ILE A 63 -10.13 3.77 -6.13
N LEU A 64 -8.89 4.16 -5.80
CA LEU A 64 -7.73 3.26 -5.62
C LEU A 64 -7.22 3.20 -4.16
N ARG A 65 -8.02 3.66 -3.19
CA ARG A 65 -7.69 3.70 -1.74
C ARG A 65 -7.32 2.37 -1.12
N THR A 66 -7.82 1.31 -1.72
CA THR A 66 -7.76 -0.02 -1.13
C THR A 66 -6.88 -0.91 -1.99
N ILE A 67 -5.90 -1.53 -1.33
CA ILE A 67 -5.21 -2.70 -1.87
C ILE A 67 -5.91 -3.92 -1.26
N ASN A 68 -6.60 -4.70 -2.09
CA ASN A 68 -7.26 -5.93 -1.64
C ASN A 68 -6.23 -6.98 -1.20
N LEU A 69 -6.61 -7.83 -0.25
CA LEU A 69 -5.82 -8.95 0.25
C LEU A 69 -6.56 -10.27 -0.04
N PRO A 70 -5.98 -11.20 -0.82
CA PRO A 70 -4.69 -11.06 -1.51
C PRO A 70 -4.76 -10.02 -2.64
N PRO A 71 -3.62 -9.41 -3.00
CA PRO A 71 -3.55 -8.47 -4.13
C PRO A 71 -4.02 -9.12 -5.42
N SER A 72 -4.71 -8.33 -6.26
CA SER A 72 -5.24 -8.79 -7.54
C SER A 72 -4.12 -9.14 -8.51
N LEU A 73 -4.42 -9.93 -9.55
CA LEU A 73 -3.45 -10.21 -10.61
C LEU A 73 -2.96 -8.90 -11.27
N TYR A 74 -3.88 -7.94 -11.44
CA TYR A 74 -3.58 -6.63 -11.99
C TYR A 74 -2.56 -5.87 -11.13
N ASP A 75 -2.72 -5.88 -9.80
CA ASP A 75 -1.77 -5.26 -8.87
C ASP A 75 -0.37 -5.84 -8.99
N ARG A 76 -0.29 -7.17 -9.08
CA ARG A 76 0.98 -7.89 -9.18
C ARG A 76 1.70 -7.58 -10.49
N ILE A 77 0.96 -7.51 -11.60
CA ILE A 77 1.52 -7.20 -12.92
C ILE A 77 2.03 -5.76 -12.94
N LEU A 78 1.20 -4.78 -12.55
CA LEU A 78 1.59 -3.37 -12.55
C LEU A 78 2.84 -3.11 -11.71
N THR A 79 2.95 -3.78 -10.57
CA THR A 79 4.07 -3.61 -9.63
C THR A 79 5.39 -4.17 -10.17
N GLN A 80 5.34 -5.04 -11.19
CA GLN A 80 6.53 -5.64 -11.80
C GLN A 80 6.98 -4.91 -13.08
N LEU A 81 6.23 -3.90 -13.54
CA LEU A 81 6.61 -3.09 -14.68
C LEU A 81 7.62 -2.01 -14.24
N PRO A 82 8.69 -1.76 -15.03
CA PRO A 82 9.69 -0.74 -14.75
C PRO A 82 9.16 0.69 -14.91
#